data_AF-A0A7C6KPG9-F1
#
_entry.id   AF-A0A7C6KPG9-F1
#
_cell.length_a   1.000
_cell.length_b   1.000
_cell.length_c   1.000
_cell.angle_alpha   90.00
_cell.angle_beta   90.00
_cell.angle_gamma   90.00
#
_symmetry.space_group_name_H-M   'P 1'
#
loop_
_entity.id
_entity.type
_entity.pdbx_description
1 polymer ?
#
loop_
_entity_poly.entity_id
_entity_poly.type
_entity_poly.pdbx_seq_one_letter_code
_entity_poly.pdbx_strand_id
1 'polypeptide(L)'
;MDVLRVGDIVVRKSYDADIVFKVVAIGKTSVLLRGVQCRIMADAPVDDLMKVSQVRPSERNISLRGLPGCESAQAVKAQREPAQAG
;
A
#
# COMPACT_ATOMS: atom_id res chain seq x y z
N MET A 1 -0.35 1.73 23.56
CA MET A 1 -1.13 1.69 22.29
C MET A 1 -1.18 3.11 21.75
N ASP A 2 -0.63 3.34 20.56
CA ASP A 2 -0.69 4.65 19.92
C ASP A 2 -2.14 4.99 19.55
N VAL A 3 -2.67 6.02 20.20
CA VAL A 3 -4.02 6.52 19.92
C VAL A 3 -4.00 7.22 18.55
N LEU A 4 -4.74 6.66 17.59
CA LEU A 4 -4.99 7.29 16.30
C LEU A 4 -5.82 8.56 16.47
N ARG A 5 -5.42 9.63 15.79
CA ARG A 5 -6.09 10.94 15.82
C ARG A 5 -6.33 11.44 14.42
N VAL A 6 -7.35 12.30 14.30
CA VAL A 6 -7.60 13.04 13.06
C VAL A 6 -6.36 13.89 12.74
N GLY A 7 -5.91 13.78 11.49
CA GLY A 7 -4.69 14.43 11.01
C GLY A 7 -3.46 13.51 10.95
N ASP A 8 -3.50 12.34 11.58
CA ASP A 8 -2.41 11.36 11.50
C ASP A 8 -2.21 10.83 10.08
N ILE A 9 -0.96 10.51 9.75
CA ILE A 9 -0.57 9.83 8.52
C ILE A 9 -0.49 8.33 8.78
N VAL A 10 -1.19 7.56 7.96
CA VAL A 10 -1.31 6.11 8.07
C VAL A 10 -1.15 5.45 6.70
N VAL A 11 -0.78 4.18 6.70
CA VAL A 11 -0.75 3.31 5.52
C VAL A 11 -1.58 2.06 5.79
N ARG A 12 -2.10 1.45 4.73
CA ARG A 12 -2.86 0.20 4.82
C ARG A 12 -1.94 -0.99 4.57
N LYS A 13 -1.91 -1.93 5.52
CA LYS A 13 -1.09 -3.15 5.39
C LYS A 13 -1.61 -4.08 4.29
N SER A 14 -2.93 -4.13 4.08
CA SER A 14 -3.56 -4.99 3.08
C SER A 14 -3.18 -4.67 1.62
N TYR A 15 -2.51 -3.54 1.35
CA TYR A 15 -2.09 -3.11 0.01
C TYR A 15 -0.60 -2.72 -0.01
N ASP A 16 0.25 -3.55 0.60
CA ASP A 16 1.72 -3.38 0.61
C ASP A 16 2.23 -2.04 1.17
N ALA A 17 1.39 -1.30 1.89
CA ALA A 17 1.67 0.05 2.35
C ALA A 17 2.07 1.04 1.24
N ASP A 18 1.65 0.81 -0.01
CA ASP A 18 2.02 1.63 -1.17
C ASP A 18 1.38 3.03 -1.16
N ILE A 19 0.17 3.15 -0.60
CA ILE A 19 -0.59 4.40 -0.62
C ILE A 19 -0.65 5.00 0.78
N VAL A 20 -0.23 6.26 0.87
CA VAL A 20 -0.28 7.06 2.09
C VAL A 20 -1.64 7.74 2.23
N PHE A 21 -2.25 7.56 3.40
CA PHE A 21 -3.53 8.14 3.75
C PHE A 21 -3.40 9.08 4.94
N LYS A 22 -4.24 10.11 4.98
CA LYS A 22 -4.45 10.98 6.12
C LYS A 22 -5.77 10.66 6.78
N VAL A 23 -5.78 10.53 8.11
CA VAL A 23 -6.99 10.34 8.89
C VAL A 23 -7.81 11.63 8.87
N VAL A 24 -9.02 11.55 8.33
CA VAL A 24 -9.94 12.71 8.25
C VAL A 24 -11.01 12.63 9.33
N ALA A 25 -11.48 11.43 9.65
CA ALA A 25 -12.44 11.20 10.72
C ALA A 25 -12.24 9.81 11.33
N ILE A 26 -12.55 9.66 12.60
CA ILE A 26 -12.48 8.38 13.31
C ILE A 26 -13.91 8.05 13.76
N GLY A 27 -14.48 6.99 13.20
CA GLY A 27 -15.77 6.45 13.60
C GLY A 27 -15.63 5.44 14.74
N LYS A 28 -16.75 4.83 15.13
CA LYS A 28 -16.77 3.77 16.17
C LYS A 28 -16.22 2.44 15.65
N THR A 29 -16.46 2.11 14.39
CA THR A 29 -16.12 0.82 13.77
C THR A 29 -15.06 0.94 12.68
N SER A 30 -15.02 2.07 11.98
CA SER A 30 -14.08 2.34 10.89
C SER A 30 -13.53 3.77 10.94
N VAL A 31 -12.38 3.96 10.32
CA VAL A 31 -11.69 5.24 10.20
C VAL A 31 -11.79 5.72 8.76
N LEU A 32 -12.15 6.99 8.58
CA LEU A 32 -12.20 7.62 7.27
C LEU A 32 -10.82 8.18 6.89
N LEU A 33 -10.38 7.80 5.71
CA LEU A 33 -9.05 8.03 5.18
C LEU A 33 -9.14 8.77 3.86
N ARG A 34 -8.21 9.70 3.66
CA ARG A 34 -8.05 10.41 2.39
C ARG A 34 -6.65 10.18 1.86
N GLY A 35 -6.55 9.71 0.62
CA GLY A 35 -5.28 9.56 -0.06
C GLY A 35 -4.56 10.92 -0.14
N VAL A 36 -3.27 10.95 0.22
CA VAL A 36 -2.48 12.18 0.16
C VAL A 36 -2.10 12.51 -1.28
N GLN A 37 -1.72 11.49 -2.06
CA GLN A 37 -1.36 11.62 -3.47
C GLN A 37 -2.52 11.30 -4.42
N CYS A 38 -3.44 10.44 -3.97
CA CYS A 38 -4.58 10.01 -4.76
C CYS A 38 -5.84 10.72 -4.28
N ARG A 39 -6.69 11.20 -5.18
CA ARG A 39 -8.01 11.79 -4.86
C ARG A 39 -9.04 10.71 -4.49
N ILE A 40 -8.63 9.74 -3.69
CA ILE A 40 -9.40 8.58 -3.27
C ILE A 40 -9.77 8.79 -1.81
N MET A 41 -11.02 8.47 -1.46
CA MET A 41 -11.47 8.33 -0.08
C MET A 41 -11.73 6.86 0.19
N ALA A 42 -11.32 6.39 1.35
CA ALA A 42 -11.50 5.01 1.78
C ALA A 42 -11.83 4.97 3.26
N ASP A 43 -12.57 3.98 3.69
CA ASP A 43 -12.72 3.60 5.08
C ASP A 43 -11.99 2.29 5.35
N ALA A 44 -11.44 2.16 6.56
CA ALA A 44 -10.77 0.94 6.99
C ALA A 44 -10.86 0.77 8.51
N PRO A 45 -10.86 -0.48 9.02
CA PRO A 45 -10.77 -0.72 10.45
C PRO A 45 -9.41 -0.30 10.99
N VAL A 46 -9.37 0.10 12.25
CA VAL A 46 -8.14 0.53 12.94
C VAL A 46 -7.02 -0.52 12.87
N ASP A 47 -7.39 -1.81 12.83
CA ASP A 47 -6.45 -2.93 12.80
C ASP A 47 -5.66 -3.05 11.47
N ASP A 48 -6.27 -2.65 10.34
CA ASP A 48 -5.61 -2.62 9.02
C ASP A 48 -4.69 -1.40 8.85
N LEU A 49 -4.76 -0.44 9.79
CA LEU A 49 -4.05 0.83 9.71
C LEU A 49 -2.75 0.79 10.50
N MET A 50 -1.68 1.20 9.83
CA MET A 50 -0.37 1.37 10.43
C MET A 50 -0.03 2.86 10.45
N LYS A 51 0.14 3.42 11.65
CA LYS A 51 0.56 4.81 11.81
C LYS A 51 2.02 4.95 11.40
N VAL A 52 2.29 5.88 10.48
CA VAL A 52 3.64 6.26 10.09
C VAL A 52 4.12 7.32 11.08
N SER A 53 4.32 6.90 12.33
CA SER A 53 5.00 7.72 13.33
C SER A 53 6.48 7.73 12.95
N GLN A 54 7.00 8.91 12.60
CA GLN A 54 8.39 9.19 12.23
C GLN A 54 9.32 8.04 12.59
N VAL A 55 9.81 7.35 11.55
CA VAL A 55 10.84 6.31 11.68
C VAL A 55 11.91 6.86 12.63
N ARG A 56 11.92 6.37 13.87
CA ARG A 56 13.17 6.38 14.63
C ARG A 56 14.06 5.44 13.83
N PRO A 57 15.20 5.88 13.28
CA PRO A 57 16.13 4.99 12.61
C PRO A 57 16.86 4.13 13.66
N SER A 58 16.12 3.55 14.62
CA SER A 58 16.64 2.62 15.60
C SER A 58 16.45 1.21 15.06
N GLU A 59 17.48 0.79 14.33
CA GLU A 59 18.02 -0.56 14.36
C GLU A 59 17.06 -1.70 14.00
N ARG A 60 16.86 -1.90 12.69
CA ARG A 60 16.93 -3.26 12.16
C ARG A 60 17.88 -3.30 11.00
N ASN A 61 18.95 -4.05 11.22
CA ASN A 61 19.64 -4.76 10.18
C ASN A 61 18.59 -5.30 9.17
N ILE A 62 18.53 -4.71 8.00
CA ILE A 62 18.04 -5.42 6.82
C ILE A 62 19.31 -5.77 6.09
N SER A 63 19.72 -7.02 6.26
CA SER A 63 20.80 -7.61 5.49
C SER A 63 20.39 -7.49 4.03
N LEU A 64 20.91 -6.48 3.33
CA LEU A 64 20.86 -6.33 1.89
C LEU A 64 21.73 -7.45 1.29
N ARG A 65 21.21 -8.68 1.32
CA ARG A 65 21.71 -9.81 0.57
C ARG A 65 20.51 -10.60 0.06
N GLY A 66 20.26 -10.46 -1.24
CA GLY A 66 19.31 -11.31 -1.94
C GLY A 66 18.27 -10.55 -2.74
N LEU A 67 18.70 -9.73 -3.71
CA LEU A 67 17.91 -9.50 -4.91
C LEU A 67 18.36 -10.54 -5.95
N PRO A 68 17.61 -11.62 -6.20
CA PRO A 68 17.60 -12.25 -7.51
C PRO A 68 16.37 -11.78 -8.29
N GLY A 69 16.58 -11.47 -9.58
CA GLY A 69 15.49 -11.51 -10.55
C GLY A 69 14.93 -10.19 -11.03
N CYS A 70 15.78 -9.20 -11.30
CA CYS A 70 15.49 -8.29 -12.42
C CYS A 70 16.02 -8.97 -13.70
N GLU A 71 15.35 -10.05 -14.15
CA GLU A 71 15.44 -10.46 -15.55
C GLU A 71 14.44 -9.62 -16.33
N SER A 72 14.83 -8.36 -16.51
CA SER A 72 14.36 -7.57 -17.63
C SER A 72 14.69 -8.29 -18.95
N ALA A 73 13.72 -8.31 -19.85
CA ALA A 73 13.85 -8.51 -21.29
C ALA A 73 14.00 -9.95 -21.82
N GLN A 74 12.87 -10.54 -22.26
CA GLN A 74 12.58 -10.94 -23.66
C GLN A 74 11.58 -12.11 -23.74
N ALA A 75 10.34 -11.82 -24.13
CA ALA A 75 9.50 -12.78 -24.87
C ALA A 75 8.43 -12.03 -25.67
N VAL A 76 8.87 -11.19 -26.62
CA VAL A 76 8.05 -10.84 -27.79
C VAL A 76 8.15 -12.02 -28.75
N LYS A 77 7.18 -12.94 -28.78
CA LYS A 77 6.79 -13.78 -29.93
C LYS A 77 5.31 -14.15 -29.77
N ALA A 78 4.43 -13.61 -30.61
CA ALA A 78 3.84 -14.30 -31.76
C ALA A 78 2.99 -15.50 -31.31
N GLN A 79 1.67 -15.49 -31.46
CA GLN A 79 0.94 -15.83 -32.70
C GLN A 79 -0.50 -15.26 -32.55
N ARG A 80 -0.96 -14.32 -33.38
CA ARG A 80 -1.80 -14.58 -34.58
C ARG A 80 -2.44 -15.98 -34.56
N GLU A 81 -3.74 -16.06 -34.30
CA GLU A 81 -4.76 -16.22 -35.36
C GLU A 81 -6.19 -16.08 -34.78
N PRO A 82 -7.13 -15.44 -35.51
CA PRO A 82 -8.55 -15.45 -35.20
C PRO A 82 -9.20 -16.69 -35.79
N ALA A 83 -9.94 -17.46 -34.99
CA ALA A 83 -10.86 -18.47 -35.50
C ALA A 83 -12.29 -17.93 -35.45
N GLN A 84 -12.74 -17.41 -36.59
CA GLN A 84 -14.16 -17.41 -36.96
C GLN A 84 -14.57 -18.80 -37.45
N ALA A 85 -15.89 -19.03 -37.41
CA ALA A 85 -16.68 -19.98 -38.18
C ALA A 85 -16.94 -21.37 -37.57
N GLY A 86 -18.24 -21.67 -37.48
CA GLY A 86 -18.88 -22.91 -37.04
C GLY A 86 -20.33 -22.62 -36.75
#